data_AF-A0A7S2P9X4-F1
#
_entry.id   AF-A0A7S2P9X4-F1
#
_cell.length_a   1.000
_cell.length_b   1.000
_cell.length_c   1.000
_cell.angle_alpha   90.00
_cell.angle_beta   90.00
_cell.angle_gamma   90.00
#
_symmetry.space_group_name_H-M   'P 1'
#
loop_
_entity.id
_entity.type
_entity.pdbx_description
1 polymer ?
#
loop_
_entity_poly.entity_id
_entity_poly.type
_entity_poly.pdbx_seq_one_letter_code
_entity_poly.pdbx_strand_id
1 'polypeptide(L)'
;VGVPSARDQYIHRLGRTGRAGKSGRCILLLQDFEQFFLKSVQDLPVKRLDAASAFASAPAAPDPLWVPEDAKSAGQAYSAWLGYYKSVKGLGWSKERLVQEAHRFAASVGAIGHDGLPPPMLQKTVGMMGLKGVRGLNV
;
A
#
# COMPACT_ATOMS: atom_id res chain seq x y z
N VAL A 1 3.76 1.29 2.55
CA VAL A 1 4.41 -0.03 2.41
C VAL A 1 3.49 -0.88 1.53
N GLY A 2 4.03 -1.70 0.64
CA GLY A 2 3.24 -2.56 -0.25
C GLY A 2 4.05 -3.75 -0.75
N VAL A 3 3.37 -4.68 -1.40
CA VAL A 3 3.93 -5.91 -1.96
C VAL A 3 5.14 -5.68 -2.90
N PRO A 4 6.21 -6.48 -2.80
CA PRO A 4 7.31 -6.43 -3.77
C PRO A 4 6.80 -6.69 -5.20
N SER A 5 7.35 -5.98 -6.19
CA SER A 5 6.96 -6.16 -7.59
C SER A 5 7.31 -7.55 -8.16
N ALA A 6 8.28 -8.24 -7.54
CA ALA A 6 8.71 -9.58 -7.90
C ALA A 6 9.36 -10.31 -6.70
N ARG A 7 9.48 -11.63 -6.81
CA ARG A 7 10.17 -12.50 -5.83
C ARG A 7 11.63 -12.09 -5.61
N ASP A 8 12.37 -11.80 -6.68
CA ASP A 8 13.81 -11.46 -6.58
C ASP A 8 14.02 -10.16 -5.79
N GLN A 9 13.12 -9.19 -5.95
CA GLN A 9 13.13 -7.96 -5.15
C GLN A 9 12.92 -8.26 -3.65
N TYR A 10 12.06 -9.21 -3.31
CA TYR A 10 11.89 -9.65 -1.93
C TYR A 10 13.18 -10.29 -1.38
N ILE A 11 13.80 -11.20 -2.14
CA ILE A 11 15.04 -11.88 -1.74
C ILE A 11 16.19 -10.86 -1.56
N HIS A 12 16.32 -9.89 -2.46
CA HIS A 12 17.35 -8.84 -2.34
C HIS A 12 17.16 -7.95 -1.11
N ARG A 13 15.91 -7.64 -0.75
CA ARG A 13 15.57 -6.88 0.47
C ARG A 13 15.85 -7.72 1.72
N LEU A 14 15.48 -8.99 1.71
CA LEU A 14 15.76 -9.93 2.81
C LEU A 14 17.28 -10.04 3.06
N GLY A 15 18.08 -10.13 2.01
CA GLY A 15 19.55 -10.22 2.09
C GLY A 15 20.26 -8.96 2.62
N ARG A 16 19.53 -7.93 3.07
CA ARG A 16 20.11 -6.77 3.77
C ARG A 16 20.35 -7.03 5.27
N THR A 17 19.70 -8.03 5.87
CA THR A 17 19.90 -8.42 7.27
C THR A 17 20.65 -9.77 7.38
N GLY A 18 21.03 -10.18 8.60
CA GLY A 18 21.58 -11.52 8.85
C GLY A 18 22.94 -11.82 8.18
N ARG A 19 23.81 -10.82 8.04
CA ARG A 19 25.11 -10.94 7.36
C ARG A 19 26.25 -11.31 8.30
N ALA A 20 27.34 -11.85 7.76
CA ALA A 20 28.57 -12.15 8.49
C ALA A 20 28.33 -12.99 9.76
N GLY A 21 27.52 -14.04 9.64
CA GLY A 21 27.20 -14.94 10.75
C GLY A 21 26.23 -14.38 11.80
N LYS A 22 25.74 -13.15 11.64
CA LYS A 22 24.75 -12.55 12.55
C LYS A 22 23.33 -13.01 12.21
N SER A 23 22.47 -13.10 13.22
CA SER A 23 21.04 -13.29 13.02
C SER A 23 20.37 -12.02 12.48
N GLY A 24 19.29 -12.18 11.71
CA GLY A 24 18.47 -11.09 11.20
C GLY A 24 16.98 -11.44 11.22
N ARG A 25 16.13 -10.43 11.30
CA ARG A 25 14.67 -10.58 11.22
C ARG A 25 14.12 -9.78 10.04
N CYS A 26 13.20 -10.36 9.29
CA CYS A 26 12.44 -9.70 8.25
C CYS A 26 10.94 -9.94 8.50
N ILE A 27 10.15 -8.87 8.49
CA ILE A 27 8.69 -8.94 8.60
C ILE A 27 8.12 -8.49 7.26
N LEU A 28 7.38 -9.39 6.61
CA LEU A 28 6.62 -9.07 5.40
C LEU A 28 5.20 -8.67 5.82
N LEU A 29 4.91 -7.37 5.77
CA LEU A 29 3.58 -6.82 6.05
C LEU A 29 2.76 -6.78 4.75
N LEU A 30 1.62 -7.47 4.75
CA LEU A 30 0.71 -7.54 3.60
C LEU A 30 -0.71 -7.22 4.06
N GLN A 31 -1.45 -6.52 3.21
CA GLN A 31 -2.91 -6.45 3.29
C GLN A 31 -3.53 -7.76 2.78
N ASP A 32 -4.80 -8.00 3.10
CA ASP A 32 -5.50 -9.22 2.70
C ASP A 32 -5.50 -9.43 1.18
N PHE A 33 -5.69 -8.35 0.43
CA PHE A 33 -5.66 -8.39 -1.04
C PHE A 33 -4.25 -8.56 -1.61
N GLU A 34 -3.19 -8.43 -0.82
CA GLU A 34 -1.80 -8.64 -1.26
C GLU A 34 -1.31 -10.08 -1.01
N GLN A 35 -2.11 -10.91 -0.32
CA GLN A 35 -1.73 -12.28 0.04
C GLN A 35 -1.42 -13.19 -1.18
N PHE A 36 -1.87 -12.83 -2.39
CA PHE A 36 -1.53 -13.55 -3.61
C PHE A 36 -0.01 -13.68 -3.81
N PHE A 37 0.78 -12.73 -3.30
CA PHE A 37 2.24 -12.75 -3.39
C PHE A 37 2.88 -13.89 -2.61
N LEU A 38 2.23 -14.41 -1.57
CA LEU A 38 2.74 -15.54 -0.79
C LEU A 38 2.96 -16.80 -1.66
N LYS A 39 2.19 -16.94 -2.75
CA LYS A 39 2.40 -18.01 -3.74
C LYS A 39 3.79 -17.93 -4.41
N SER A 40 4.36 -16.74 -4.53
CA SER A 40 5.68 -16.54 -5.15
C SER A 40 6.87 -16.83 -4.22
N VAL A 41 6.62 -17.00 -2.92
CA VAL A 41 7.64 -17.24 -1.89
C VAL A 41 7.32 -18.46 -1.03
N GLN A 42 6.45 -19.35 -1.52
CA GLN A 42 5.99 -20.54 -0.79
C GLN A 42 7.12 -21.54 -0.49
N ASP A 43 8.21 -21.47 -1.25
CA ASP A 43 9.42 -22.27 -1.05
C ASP A 43 10.29 -21.76 0.10
N LEU A 44 10.04 -20.54 0.57
CA LEU A 44 10.77 -19.94 1.68
C LEU A 44 10.08 -20.26 3.01
N PRO A 45 10.83 -20.34 4.13
CA PRO A 45 10.28 -20.67 5.44
C PRO A 45 9.55 -19.46 6.09
N VAL A 46 8.58 -18.88 5.38
CA VAL A 46 7.78 -17.75 5.85
C VAL A 46 6.74 -18.25 6.85
N LYS A 47 6.78 -17.72 8.07
CA LYS A 47 5.79 -18.02 9.11
C LYS A 47 4.82 -16.87 9.23
N ARG A 48 3.51 -17.16 9.24
CA ARG A 48 2.49 -16.16 9.59
C ARG A 48 2.61 -15.85 11.08
N LEU A 49 2.58 -14.55 11.40
CA LEU A 49 2.58 -14.05 12.76
C LEU A 49 1.26 -13.31 12.99
N ASP A 50 0.74 -13.36 14.21
CA ASP A 50 -0.28 -12.42 14.63
C ASP A 50 0.31 -11.01 14.77
N ALA A 51 -0.51 -9.99 14.53
CA ALA A 51 -0.03 -8.60 14.51
C ALA A 51 0.52 -8.16 15.86
N ALA A 52 -0.08 -8.61 16.97
CA ALA A 52 0.35 -8.27 18.32
C ALA A 52 1.76 -8.81 18.60
N SER A 53 2.05 -10.06 18.25
CA SER A 53 3.36 -10.68 18.43
C SER A 53 4.41 -10.14 17.46
N ALA A 54 4.00 -9.78 16.24
CA ALA A 54 4.92 -9.21 15.25
C ALA A 54 5.56 -7.91 15.77
N PHE A 55 4.79 -7.11 16.52
CA PHE A 55 5.17 -5.79 17.00
C PHE A 55 4.98 -5.62 18.52
N ALA A 56 5.17 -6.68 19.31
CA ALA A 56 4.87 -6.68 20.75
C ALA A 56 5.58 -5.57 21.56
N SER A 57 6.72 -5.09 21.07
CA SER A 57 7.50 -4.01 21.68
C SER A 57 7.33 -2.66 21.00
N ALA A 58 6.46 -2.56 19.99
CA ALA A 58 6.19 -1.30 19.32
C ALA A 58 5.34 -0.41 20.24
N PRO A 59 5.66 0.88 20.35
CA PRO A 59 4.78 1.82 21.04
C PRO A 59 3.42 1.88 20.33
N ALA A 60 2.38 2.25 21.07
CA ALA A 60 1.10 2.60 20.45
C ALA A 60 1.35 3.65 19.36
N ALA A 61 0.73 3.46 18.20
CA ALA A 61 0.84 4.44 17.13
C ALA A 61 0.21 5.75 17.62
N PRO A 62 0.91 6.90 17.64
CA PRO A 62 0.29 8.18 17.95
C PRO A 62 -0.78 8.52 16.91
N ASP A 63 -1.90 9.08 17.39
CA ASP A 63 -3.10 9.39 16.58
C ASP A 63 -2.82 10.16 15.27
N PRO A 64 -1.92 11.17 15.20
CA PRO A 64 -1.73 11.94 13.96
C PRO A 64 -0.78 11.31 12.94
N LEU A 65 -0.05 10.22 13.23
CA LEU A 65 0.94 9.67 12.28
C LEU A 65 0.37 9.29 10.92
N TRP A 66 -0.95 9.10 10.87
CA TRP A 66 -1.66 8.65 9.68
C TRP A 66 -2.28 9.79 8.89
N VAL A 67 -2.32 11.01 9.41
CA VAL A 67 -2.95 12.17 8.75
C VAL A 67 -1.87 13.03 8.07
N PRO A 68 -1.94 13.26 6.75
CA PRO A 68 -1.03 14.17 6.07
C PRO A 68 -1.11 15.58 6.66
N GLU A 69 0.04 16.22 6.83
CA GLU A 69 0.13 17.58 7.41
C GLU A 69 -0.58 18.65 6.58
N ASP A 70 -0.66 18.44 5.26
CA ASP A 70 -1.29 19.37 4.33
C ASP A 70 -1.97 18.68 3.14
N ALA A 71 -2.80 19.45 2.43
CA ALA A 71 -3.55 18.98 1.27
C ALA A 71 -2.65 18.50 0.12
N LYS A 72 -1.44 19.05 -0.01
CA LYS A 72 -0.48 18.67 -1.06
C LYS A 72 0.04 17.27 -0.79
N SER A 73 0.45 16.99 0.44
CA SER A 73 0.93 15.69 0.91
C SER A 73 -0.17 14.64 0.83
N ALA A 74 -1.41 15.00 1.18
CA ALA A 74 -2.58 14.15 0.99
C ALA A 74 -2.79 13.79 -0.49
N GLY A 75 -2.77 14.78 -1.39
CA GLY A 75 -2.92 14.56 -2.84
C GLY A 75 -1.80 13.71 -3.44
N GLN A 76 -0.56 13.92 -3.01
CA GLN A 76 0.60 13.13 -3.44
C GLN A 76 0.52 11.68 -2.95
N ALA A 77 0.20 11.46 -1.67
CA ALA A 77 0.03 10.13 -1.09
C ALA A 77 -1.09 9.36 -1.79
N TYR A 78 -2.24 10.00 -2.01
CA TYR A 78 -3.38 9.43 -2.73
C TYR A 78 -3.02 9.04 -4.16
N SER A 79 -2.42 9.95 -4.91
CA SER A 79 -2.00 9.71 -6.30
C SER A 79 -0.96 8.59 -6.40
N ALA A 80 0.01 8.57 -5.48
CA ALA A 80 1.05 7.54 -5.43
C ALA A 80 0.47 6.17 -5.09
N TRP A 81 -0.45 6.09 -4.11
CA TRP A 81 -1.13 4.85 -3.73
C TRP A 81 -1.92 4.28 -4.91
N LEU A 82 -2.75 5.12 -5.55
CA LEU A 82 -3.57 4.74 -6.69
C LEU A 82 -2.69 4.28 -7.86
N GLY A 83 -1.60 5.02 -8.16
CA GLY A 83 -0.65 4.68 -9.21
C GLY A 83 0.09 3.37 -8.97
N TYR A 84 0.54 3.16 -7.73
CA TYR A 84 1.17 1.92 -7.32
C TYR A 84 0.26 0.72 -7.52
N TYR A 85 -0.94 0.71 -6.94
CA TYR A 85 -1.86 -0.43 -7.05
C TYR A 85 -2.44 -0.61 -8.46
N LYS A 86 -2.53 0.45 -9.27
CA LYS A 86 -2.83 0.34 -10.70
C LYS A 86 -1.77 -0.45 -11.48
N SER A 87 -0.53 -0.44 -11.01
CA SER A 87 0.62 -1.12 -11.64
C SER A 87 0.87 -2.53 -11.11
N VAL A 88 0.38 -2.85 -9.91
CA VAL A 88 0.57 -4.17 -9.30
C VAL A 88 -0.19 -5.23 -10.10
N LYS A 89 0.55 -6.25 -10.54
CA LYS A 89 -0.01 -7.42 -11.24
C LYS A 89 -0.49 -8.46 -10.23
N GLY A 90 -1.53 -9.21 -10.57
CA GLY A 90 -2.05 -10.31 -9.75
C GLY A 90 -3.18 -9.95 -8.78
N LEU A 91 -3.51 -8.66 -8.62
CA LEU A 91 -4.67 -8.22 -7.81
C LEU A 91 -6.02 -8.59 -8.42
N GLY A 92 -6.10 -8.65 -9.75
CA GLY A 92 -7.35 -8.92 -10.47
C GLY A 92 -8.43 -7.85 -10.30
N TRP A 93 -8.08 -6.66 -9.80
CA TRP A 93 -9.05 -5.59 -9.58
C TRP A 93 -9.53 -4.95 -10.88
N SER A 94 -10.83 -4.65 -10.93
CA SER A 94 -11.38 -3.71 -11.90
C SER A 94 -10.93 -2.28 -11.58
N LYS A 95 -11.11 -1.35 -12.52
CA LYS A 95 -10.80 0.07 -12.30
C LYS A 95 -11.67 0.67 -11.19
N GLU A 96 -12.92 0.24 -11.12
CA GLU A 96 -13.90 0.65 -10.12
C GLU A 96 -13.46 0.18 -8.73
N ARG A 97 -13.00 -1.08 -8.61
CA ARG A 97 -12.50 -1.59 -7.33
C ARG A 97 -11.24 -0.86 -6.90
N LEU A 98 -10.32 -0.58 -7.84
CA LEU A 98 -9.13 0.22 -7.54
C LEU A 98 -9.49 1.60 -6.98
N VAL A 99 -10.44 2.31 -7.59
CA VAL A 99 -10.89 3.63 -7.09
C VAL A 99 -11.60 3.50 -5.74
N GLN A 100 -12.41 2.46 -5.54
CA GLN A 100 -13.04 2.18 -4.25
C GLN A 100 -12.02 1.97 -3.12
N GLU A 101 -10.97 1.20 -3.37
CA GLU A 101 -9.91 0.96 -2.37
C GLU A 101 -9.04 2.21 -2.17
N ALA A 102 -8.82 3.02 -3.20
CA ALA A 102 -8.14 4.30 -3.06
C ALA A 102 -8.94 5.27 -2.17
N HIS A 103 -10.27 5.28 -2.31
CA HIS A 103 -11.13 6.06 -1.42
C HIS A 103 -11.04 5.57 0.04
N ARG A 104 -10.99 4.25 0.26
CA ARG A 104 -10.75 3.69 1.61
C ARG A 104 -9.40 4.11 2.17
N PHE A 105 -8.35 4.09 1.33
CA PHE A 105 -7.05 4.60 1.71
C PHE A 105 -7.11 6.08 2.11
N ALA A 106 -7.71 6.93 1.28
CA ALA A 106 -7.89 8.36 1.59
C ALA A 106 -8.61 8.58 2.93
N ALA A 107 -9.66 7.80 3.20
CA ALA A 107 -10.37 7.83 4.49
C ALA A 107 -9.47 7.40 5.66
N SER A 108 -8.68 6.33 5.50
CA SER A 108 -7.77 5.83 6.55
C SER A 108 -6.67 6.81 6.94
N VAL A 109 -6.35 7.76 6.06
CA VAL A 109 -5.35 8.80 6.30
C VAL A 109 -5.97 10.18 6.53
N GLY A 110 -7.29 10.25 6.80
CA GLY A 110 -7.96 11.53 7.06
C GLY A 110 -7.92 12.52 5.89
N ALA A 111 -7.71 12.03 4.66
CA ALA A 111 -7.59 12.86 3.46
C ALA A 111 -8.92 13.06 2.70
N ILE A 112 -10.04 12.61 3.28
CA ILE A 112 -11.38 12.88 2.72
C ILE A 112 -11.79 14.31 3.11
N GLY A 113 -12.18 15.09 2.11
CA GLY A 113 -12.68 16.45 2.31
C GLY A 113 -14.01 16.48 3.07
N HIS A 114 -14.41 17.66 3.53
CA HIS A 114 -15.70 17.87 4.17
C HIS A 114 -16.89 17.60 3.23
N ASP A 115 -16.66 17.67 1.92
CA ASP A 115 -17.57 17.32 0.84
C ASP A 115 -17.68 15.81 0.58
N GLY A 116 -16.92 15.00 1.33
CA GLY A 116 -16.88 13.54 1.18
C GLY A 116 -16.05 13.07 -0.01
N LEU A 117 -15.31 13.96 -0.68
CA LEU A 117 -14.49 13.61 -1.84
C LEU A 117 -13.04 13.30 -1.44
N PRO A 118 -12.36 12.39 -2.16
CA PRO A 118 -10.92 12.20 -2.00
C PRO A 118 -10.13 13.40 -2.54
N PRO A 119 -8.81 13.46 -2.29
CA PRO A 119 -7.97 14.52 -2.82
C PRO A 119 -8.10 14.68 -4.35
N PRO A 120 -8.14 15.93 -4.87
CA PRO A 120 -8.34 16.18 -6.29
C PRO A 120 -7.16 15.69 -7.13
N MET A 121 -7.45 15.22 -8.34
CA MET A 121 -6.47 14.71 -9.30
C MET A 121 -6.62 15.40 -10.65
N LEU A 122 -5.50 15.83 -11.25
CA LEU A 122 -5.53 16.41 -12.58
C LEU A 122 -6.12 15.45 -13.62
N GLN A 123 -7.02 15.96 -14.47
CA GLN A 123 -7.62 15.20 -15.57
C GLN A 123 -6.59 14.50 -16.47
N LYS A 124 -5.44 15.13 -16.71
CA LYS A 124 -4.30 14.54 -17.45
C LYS A 124 -3.77 13.29 -16.74
N THR A 125 -3.59 13.33 -15.42
CA THR A 125 -3.11 12.21 -14.61
C THR A 125 -4.10 11.05 -14.66
N VAL A 126 -5.38 11.32 -14.43
CA VAL A 126 -6.46 10.32 -14.56
C VAL A 126 -6.48 9.70 -15.96
N GLY A 127 -6.24 10.52 -16.99
CA GLY A 127 -6.07 10.09 -18.38
C GLY A 127 -4.93 9.11 -18.58
N MET A 128 -3.72 9.44 -18.12
CA MET A 128 -2.53 8.58 -18.23
C MET A 128 -2.71 7.25 -17.47
N MET A 129 -3.48 7.25 -16.39
CA MET A 129 -3.79 6.04 -15.62
C MET A 129 -4.90 5.18 -16.25
N GLY A 130 -5.55 5.69 -17.30
CA GLY A 130 -6.66 5.01 -17.98
C GLY A 130 -7.94 4.94 -17.13
N LEU A 131 -8.13 5.90 -16.22
CA LEU A 131 -9.24 5.95 -15.26
C LEU A 131 -10.33 6.98 -15.65
N LYS A 132 -10.30 7.49 -16.88
CA LYS A 132 -11.34 8.41 -17.38
C LYS A 132 -12.72 7.76 -17.27
N GLY A 133 -13.69 8.49 -16.72
CA GLY A 133 -15.07 8.06 -16.57
C GLY A 133 -15.34 7.09 -15.40
N VAL A 134 -14.30 6.69 -14.66
CA VAL A 134 -14.49 5.86 -13.45
C VAL A 134 -15.01 6.74 -12.32
N ARG A 135 -16.16 6.37 -11.74
CA ARG A 135 -16.80 7.11 -10.64
C ARG A 135 -15.98 7.03 -9.36
N GLY A 136 -16.08 8.05 -8.51
CA GLY A 136 -15.43 8.10 -7.19
C GLY A 136 -14.07 8.80 -7.17
N LEU A 137 -13.59 9.30 -8.31
CA LEU A 137 -12.46 10.22 -8.39
C LEU A 137 -12.94 11.68 -8.31
N ASN A 138 -12.16 12.52 -7.64
CA ASN A 138 -12.29 13.97 -7.66
C ASN A 138 -11.32 14.51 -8.72
N VAL A 139 -11.85 15.00 -9.85
CA VAL A 139 -11.05 15.33 -11.06
C VAL A 139 -11.29 16.75 -11.52
#